data_AF-A0A0N4ZTU2-F1
#
_entry.id   AF-A0A0N4ZTU2-F1
#
_cell.length_a   1.000
_cell.length_b   1.000
_cell.length_c   1.000
_cell.angle_alpha   90.00
_cell.angle_beta   90.00
_cell.angle_gamma   90.00
#
_symmetry.space_group_name_H-M   'P 1'
#
loop_
_entity.id
_entity.type
_entity.pdbx_description
1 polymer ?
#
loop_
_entity_poly.entity_id
_entity_poly.type
_entity_poly.pdbx_seq_one_letter_code
_entity_poly.pdbx_strand_id
1 'polypeptide(L)'
;MIGNGPKDKTQDVSIGRGCEMAGIVQHETLHALGFFHEQSRPDRDQYLTIALNNVASSKKHNYQIHTSDESDTLGIPYNYGSAMQYDKKAFASNNQVVMITKNKLYQDSIGNKARLAFLDFKAVNKAYCSKKCKGGVKCSNGGYEDPNKCGVCKCPYLLTGKTCTEYIQNKSPGCGGKSVITLSSSPVTVKPKGKIECVYTIKASGSKKIKITFGKANQIARGEACYANDALEIQYLNDKTLGGVFKCGQPKGSITSEGPLMLVKYNGQYDFNFAELTFSTA
;
A
#
# COMPACT_ATOMS: atom_id res chain seq x y z
N MET A 1 16.43 -13.33 -9.21
CA MET A 1 15.30 -14.02 -8.52
C MET A 1 15.82 -15.27 -7.83
N ILE A 2 15.52 -15.47 -6.55
CA ILE A 2 16.03 -16.61 -5.74
C ILE A 2 15.21 -17.91 -5.94
N GLY A 3 13.98 -17.80 -6.46
CA GLY A 3 12.95 -18.85 -6.36
C GLY A 3 13.04 -20.00 -7.37
N ASN A 4 14.12 -20.10 -8.15
CA ASN A 4 14.37 -21.27 -9.00
C ASN A 4 15.40 -22.17 -8.33
N GLY A 5 14.97 -22.79 -7.22
CA GLY A 5 15.70 -23.92 -6.65
C GLY A 5 15.75 -25.12 -7.61
N PRO A 6 16.63 -26.10 -7.37
CA PRO A 6 16.66 -27.34 -8.13
C PRO A 6 15.28 -28.01 -8.17
N LYS A 7 14.82 -28.47 -9.34
CA LYS A 7 13.46 -29.05 -9.54
C LYS A 7 13.19 -30.29 -8.69
N ASP A 8 14.25 -30.91 -8.17
CA ASP A 8 14.30 -32.13 -7.40
C ASP A 8 14.38 -31.90 -5.88
N LYS A 9 14.36 -30.64 -5.42
CA LYS A 9 14.38 -30.30 -3.99
C LYS A 9 13.16 -29.48 -3.59
N THR A 10 12.63 -29.79 -2.40
CA THR A 10 11.61 -28.94 -1.77
C THR A 10 12.26 -27.65 -1.27
N GLN A 11 11.50 -26.55 -1.33
CA GLN A 11 11.85 -25.28 -0.70
C GLN A 11 10.93 -25.07 0.49
N ASP A 12 11.47 -25.19 1.69
CA ASP A 12 10.69 -25.09 2.91
C ASP A 12 10.29 -23.64 3.20
N VAL A 13 9.03 -23.45 3.60
CA VAL A 13 8.51 -22.19 4.14
C VAL A 13 8.07 -22.44 5.57
N SER A 14 8.73 -21.77 6.51
CA SER A 14 8.46 -21.95 7.94
C SER A 14 7.44 -20.92 8.44
N ILE A 15 6.27 -21.39 8.88
CA ILE A 15 5.25 -20.58 9.53
C ILE A 15 5.14 -21.02 10.99
N GLY A 16 5.81 -20.29 11.87
CA GLY A 16 5.77 -20.52 13.31
C GLY A 16 4.54 -19.92 14.00
N ARG A 17 4.42 -20.19 15.31
CA ARG A 17 3.40 -19.57 16.16
C ARG A 17 3.52 -18.04 16.14
N GLY A 18 2.44 -17.34 15.82
CA GLY A 18 2.41 -15.87 15.66
C GLY A 18 2.65 -15.38 14.23
N CYS A 19 2.96 -16.27 13.28
CA CYS A 19 3.20 -15.97 11.87
C CYS A 19 2.03 -16.37 10.95
N GLU A 20 0.90 -16.82 11.52
CA GLU A 20 -0.23 -17.40 10.79
C GLU A 20 -1.10 -16.34 10.09
N MET A 21 -0.79 -15.05 10.25
CA MET A 21 -1.50 -13.98 9.56
C MET A 21 -1.34 -14.12 8.05
N ALA A 22 -2.43 -13.97 7.29
CA ALA A 22 -2.43 -14.15 5.84
C ALA A 22 -1.37 -13.31 5.12
N GLY A 23 -1.12 -12.07 5.57
CA GLY A 23 -0.06 -11.23 4.99
C GLY A 23 1.36 -11.73 5.25
N ILE A 24 1.62 -12.42 6.37
CA ILE A 24 2.91 -13.06 6.65
C ILE A 24 3.07 -14.31 5.78
N VAL A 25 2.05 -15.16 5.70
CA VAL A 25 2.08 -16.33 4.81
C VAL A 25 2.34 -15.90 3.36
N GLN A 26 1.71 -14.81 2.91
CA GLN A 26 1.96 -14.22 1.60
C GLN A 26 3.40 -13.71 1.44
N HIS A 27 3.97 -13.05 2.46
CA HIS A 27 5.36 -12.58 2.46
C HIS A 27 6.35 -13.73 2.25
N GLU A 28 6.22 -14.79 3.05
CA GLU A 28 7.11 -15.95 2.92
C GLU A 28 6.90 -16.70 1.59
N THR A 29 5.67 -16.71 1.06
CA THR A 29 5.40 -17.23 -0.27
C THR A 29 6.09 -16.41 -1.36
N LEU A 30 6.17 -15.08 -1.22
CA LEU A 30 6.92 -14.23 -2.16
C LEU A 30 8.42 -14.52 -2.12
N HIS A 31 8.99 -14.79 -0.95
CA HIS A 31 10.38 -15.27 -0.86
C HIS A 31 10.57 -16.59 -1.60
N ALA A 32 9.65 -17.55 -1.44
CA ALA A 32 9.68 -18.80 -2.20
C ALA A 32 9.59 -18.58 -3.71
N LEU A 33 8.80 -17.60 -4.16
CA LEU A 33 8.71 -17.17 -5.56
C LEU A 33 9.91 -16.34 -6.04
N GLY A 34 10.90 -16.09 -5.18
CA GLY A 34 12.16 -15.47 -5.56
C GLY A 34 12.24 -13.95 -5.44
N PHE A 35 11.31 -13.34 -4.69
CA PHE A 35 11.33 -11.92 -4.39
C PHE A 35 12.17 -11.62 -3.14
N PHE A 36 13.08 -10.67 -3.27
CA PHE A 36 13.80 -10.08 -2.15
C PHE A 36 12.91 -9.07 -1.40
N HIS A 37 13.38 -8.61 -0.25
CA HIS A 37 12.75 -7.48 0.43
C HIS A 37 12.85 -6.19 -0.39
N GLU A 38 11.83 -5.34 -0.27
CA GLU A 38 11.73 -4.08 -1.04
C GLU A 38 12.90 -3.12 -0.71
N GLN A 39 13.33 -3.07 0.56
CA GLN A 39 14.46 -2.20 0.98
C GLN A 39 15.85 -2.69 0.52
N SER A 40 15.92 -3.86 -0.11
CA SER A 40 17.15 -4.42 -0.68
C SER A 40 17.26 -4.18 -2.19
N ARG A 41 16.33 -3.45 -2.80
CA ARG A 41 16.39 -3.08 -4.22
C ARG A 41 17.62 -2.21 -4.56
N PRO A 42 18.15 -2.30 -5.79
CA PRO A 42 19.27 -1.47 -6.25
C PRO A 42 18.98 0.04 -6.22
N ASP A 43 17.72 0.45 -6.36
CA ASP A 43 17.28 1.84 -6.37
C ASP A 43 16.81 2.36 -4.99
N ARG A 44 16.91 1.56 -3.91
CA ARG A 44 16.25 1.86 -2.64
C ARG A 44 16.70 3.17 -1.99
N ASP A 45 17.94 3.62 -2.19
CA ASP A 45 18.47 4.86 -1.59
C ASP A 45 17.81 6.14 -2.15
N GLN A 46 17.09 6.03 -3.27
CA GLN A 46 16.22 7.11 -3.78
C GLN A 46 14.96 7.30 -2.93
N TYR A 47 14.57 6.27 -2.15
CA TYR A 47 13.32 6.20 -1.40
C TYR A 47 13.54 6.12 0.11
N LEU A 48 14.68 5.59 0.55
CA LEU A 48 15.03 5.42 1.96
C LEU A 48 16.38 6.05 2.30
N THR A 49 16.53 6.49 3.54
CA THR A 49 17.82 6.65 4.21
C THR A 49 17.92 5.58 5.29
N ILE A 50 18.99 4.79 5.31
CA ILE A 50 19.22 3.76 6.33
C ILE A 50 20.22 4.26 7.38
N ALA A 51 19.76 4.43 8.62
CA ALA A 51 20.60 4.75 9.76
C ALA A 51 21.29 3.48 10.28
N LEU A 52 22.29 2.96 9.55
CA LEU A 52 22.98 1.71 9.88
C LEU A 52 23.62 1.69 11.28
N ASN A 53 23.92 2.85 11.88
CA ASN A 53 24.42 2.95 13.24
C ASN A 53 23.39 2.53 14.30
N ASN A 54 22.10 2.57 13.97
CA ASN A 54 21.01 2.13 14.84
C ASN A 54 20.74 0.63 14.73
N VAL A 55 21.36 -0.07 13.77
CA VAL A 55 21.19 -1.50 13.52
C VAL A 55 22.18 -2.30 14.36
N ALA A 56 21.71 -3.37 15.00
CA ALA A 56 22.59 -4.32 15.69
C ALA A 56 23.68 -4.83 14.73
N SER A 57 24.95 -4.81 15.16
CA SER A 57 26.09 -5.11 14.28
C SER A 57 25.96 -6.44 13.54
N SER A 58 25.45 -7.49 14.22
CA SER A 58 25.21 -8.82 13.62
C SER A 58 24.06 -8.86 12.62
N LYS A 59 23.24 -7.80 12.51
CA LYS A 59 22.06 -7.72 11.63
C LYS A 59 22.21 -6.75 10.47
N LYS A 60 23.34 -6.03 10.36
CA LYS A 60 23.58 -5.05 9.28
C LYS A 60 23.48 -5.63 7.87
N HIS A 61 23.78 -6.92 7.68
CA HIS A 61 23.64 -7.61 6.39
C HIS A 61 22.21 -7.60 5.84
N ASN A 62 21.18 -7.50 6.69
CA ASN A 62 19.76 -7.45 6.26
C ASN A 62 19.40 -6.16 5.49
N TYR A 63 20.31 -5.18 5.44
CA TYR A 63 20.15 -3.91 4.74
C TYR A 63 21.05 -3.79 3.51
N GLN A 64 21.73 -4.87 3.13
CA GLN A 64 22.50 -4.93 1.90
C GLN A 64 21.57 -4.77 0.69
N ILE A 65 22.06 -4.00 -0.29
CA ILE A 65 21.42 -3.81 -1.58
C ILE A 65 21.84 -4.98 -2.47
N HIS A 66 20.88 -5.57 -3.18
CA HIS A 66 21.15 -6.47 -4.29
C HIS A 66 21.43 -5.66 -5.55
N THR A 67 22.49 -6.04 -6.25
CA THR A 67 22.90 -5.41 -7.51
C THR A 67 21.85 -5.65 -8.60
N SER A 68 21.89 -4.86 -9.66
CA SER A 68 20.97 -5.01 -10.81
C SER A 68 21.12 -6.36 -11.52
N ASP A 69 22.25 -7.04 -11.37
CA ASP A 69 22.48 -8.38 -11.90
C ASP A 69 21.79 -9.48 -11.07
N GLU A 70 21.57 -9.21 -9.77
CA GLU A 70 20.93 -10.13 -8.84
C GLU A 70 19.41 -9.90 -8.73
N SER A 71 19.00 -8.65 -8.88
CA SER A 71 17.63 -8.16 -8.66
C SER A 71 17.12 -7.29 -9.80
N ASP A 72 16.09 -7.79 -10.48
CA ASP A 72 15.35 -7.06 -11.50
C ASP A 72 14.10 -6.43 -10.87
N THR A 73 13.94 -5.11 -11.02
CA THR A 73 12.76 -4.38 -10.55
C THR A 73 11.51 -4.68 -11.39
N LEU A 74 11.68 -5.35 -12.53
CA LEU A 74 10.65 -5.61 -13.53
C LEU A 74 9.98 -4.31 -14.02
N GLY A 75 10.66 -3.17 -13.91
CA GLY A 75 10.09 -1.85 -14.18
C GLY A 75 8.91 -1.48 -13.26
N ILE A 76 8.81 -2.10 -12.09
CA ILE A 76 7.82 -1.80 -11.06
C ILE A 76 8.39 -0.71 -10.13
N PRO A 77 7.66 0.40 -9.89
CA PRO A 77 8.16 1.47 -9.02
C PRO A 77 8.31 0.98 -7.58
N TYR A 78 9.18 1.66 -6.82
CA TYR A 78 9.41 1.34 -5.41
C TYR A 78 8.14 1.51 -4.59
N ASN A 79 7.81 0.52 -3.77
CA ASN A 79 6.54 0.47 -3.05
C ASN A 79 6.73 0.45 -1.53
N TYR A 80 6.61 1.60 -0.87
CA TYR A 80 6.63 1.69 0.60
C TYR A 80 5.60 0.78 1.28
N GLY A 81 4.46 0.53 0.64
CA GLY A 81 3.38 -0.30 1.17
C GLY A 81 3.52 -1.79 0.84
N SER A 82 4.63 -2.23 0.23
CA SER A 82 4.86 -3.65 -0.07
C SER A 82 4.82 -4.49 1.19
N ALA A 83 4.27 -5.70 1.11
CA ALA A 83 4.41 -6.67 2.19
C ALA A 83 5.88 -7.09 2.39
N MET A 84 6.73 -6.90 1.38
CA MET A 84 8.17 -7.18 1.40
C MET A 84 9.00 -6.03 1.98
N GLN A 85 8.37 -4.92 2.37
CA GLN A 85 9.05 -3.77 2.99
C GLN A 85 9.11 -3.97 4.51
N TYR A 86 10.30 -3.92 5.08
CA TYR A 86 10.48 -3.89 6.54
C TYR A 86 9.87 -2.66 7.21
N ASP A 87 9.54 -2.79 8.50
CA ASP A 87 9.10 -1.67 9.35
C ASP A 87 10.26 -0.73 9.74
N LYS A 88 9.93 0.48 10.17
CA LYS A 88 10.90 1.57 10.38
C LYS A 88 11.99 1.27 11.43
N LYS A 89 11.81 0.29 12.31
CA LYS A 89 12.75 -0.07 13.39
C LYS A 89 13.31 -1.49 13.27
N ALA A 90 13.11 -2.16 12.13
CA ALA A 90 13.58 -3.53 11.96
C ALA A 90 15.08 -3.67 12.32
N PHE A 91 15.39 -4.59 13.22
CA PHE A 91 16.74 -4.86 13.72
C PHE A 91 17.44 -3.70 14.46
N ALA A 92 16.69 -2.72 14.96
CA ALA A 92 17.24 -1.67 15.81
C ALA A 92 17.84 -2.24 17.10
N SER A 93 19.03 -1.77 17.51
CA SER A 93 19.67 -2.16 18.78
C SER A 93 19.26 -1.27 19.95
N ASN A 94 18.69 -0.10 19.67
CA ASN A 94 18.43 0.98 20.64
C ASN A 94 17.00 1.56 20.53
N ASN A 95 16.07 0.80 19.91
CA ASN A 95 14.70 1.23 19.63
C ASN A 95 14.57 2.53 18.81
N GLN A 96 15.65 2.99 18.17
CA GLN A 96 15.63 4.14 17.27
C GLN A 96 15.20 3.73 15.87
N VAL A 97 14.71 4.70 15.10
CA VAL A 97 14.35 4.50 13.69
C VAL A 97 15.60 4.15 12.89
N VAL A 98 15.50 3.09 12.09
CA VAL A 98 16.54 2.63 11.17
C VAL A 98 16.22 3.09 9.75
N MET A 99 14.98 2.89 9.29
CA MET A 99 14.54 3.27 7.95
C MET A 99 13.77 4.57 7.96
N ILE A 100 14.34 5.57 7.30
CA ILE A 100 13.75 6.90 7.16
C ILE A 100 13.28 7.05 5.72
N THR A 101 11.97 7.16 5.53
CA THR A 101 11.36 7.38 4.22
C THR A 101 11.70 8.79 3.71
N LYS A 102 12.14 8.91 2.46
CA LYS A 102 12.35 10.22 1.82
C LYS A 102 11.03 10.98 1.70
N ASN A 103 9.96 10.24 1.39
CA ASN A 103 8.62 10.74 1.51
C ASN A 103 8.06 10.50 2.92
N LYS A 104 8.20 11.53 3.77
CA LYS A 104 7.82 11.50 5.19
C LYS A 104 6.37 11.08 5.47
N LEU A 105 5.45 11.23 4.51
CA LEU A 105 4.06 10.82 4.70
C LEU A 105 3.91 9.30 4.86
N TYR A 106 4.84 8.52 4.30
CA TYR A 106 4.87 7.05 4.36
C TYR A 106 5.64 6.49 5.58
N GLN A 107 6.19 7.34 6.46
CA GLN A 107 7.07 6.88 7.54
C GLN A 107 6.42 5.83 8.46
N ASP A 108 5.11 5.95 8.71
CA ASP A 108 4.33 5.00 9.51
C ASP A 108 3.55 3.98 8.65
N SER A 109 3.77 4.00 7.33
CA SER A 109 3.12 3.10 6.36
C SER A 109 3.99 1.90 5.97
N ILE A 110 5.31 1.98 6.16
CA ILE A 110 6.25 0.87 5.91
C ILE A 110 6.10 -0.22 6.98
N GLY A 111 6.37 -1.48 6.61
CA GLY A 111 6.23 -2.62 7.52
C GLY A 111 4.82 -3.21 7.58
N ASN A 112 4.04 -3.06 6.51
CA ASN A 112 2.67 -3.55 6.46
C ASN A 112 2.63 -5.09 6.39
N LYS A 113 1.94 -5.72 7.34
CA LYS A 113 1.82 -7.19 7.43
C LYS A 113 0.39 -7.69 7.19
N ALA A 114 -0.53 -6.82 6.77
CA ALA A 114 -1.94 -7.17 6.65
C ALA A 114 -2.25 -7.94 5.35
N ARG A 115 -1.59 -7.57 4.25
CA ARG A 115 -1.83 -8.13 2.91
C ARG A 115 -0.73 -7.70 1.94
N LEU A 116 -0.61 -8.42 0.83
CA LEU A 116 0.12 -7.93 -0.34
C LEU A 116 -0.49 -6.65 -0.90
N ALA A 117 0.39 -5.77 -1.38
CA ALA A 117 0.04 -4.59 -2.16
C ALA A 117 -0.25 -4.94 -3.62
N PHE A 118 -0.88 -4.00 -4.33
CA PHE A 118 -1.19 -4.18 -5.76
C PHE A 118 0.06 -4.46 -6.60
N LEU A 119 1.16 -3.76 -6.32
CA LEU A 119 2.43 -3.92 -7.04
C LEU A 119 3.13 -5.25 -6.73
N ASP A 120 2.94 -5.83 -5.55
CA ASP A 120 3.46 -7.17 -5.23
C ASP A 120 2.81 -8.20 -6.17
N PHE A 121 1.47 -8.15 -6.33
CA PHE A 121 0.77 -9.00 -7.29
C PHE A 121 1.20 -8.71 -8.74
N LYS A 122 1.41 -7.44 -9.09
CA LYS A 122 1.83 -7.05 -10.44
C LYS A 122 3.21 -7.61 -10.78
N ALA A 123 4.14 -7.59 -9.83
CA ALA A 123 5.48 -8.14 -9.99
C ALA A 123 5.44 -9.67 -10.21
N VAL A 124 4.70 -10.40 -9.37
CA VAL A 124 4.48 -11.86 -9.55
C VAL A 124 3.87 -12.17 -10.92
N ASN A 125 2.80 -11.48 -11.29
CA ASN A 125 2.11 -11.74 -12.54
C ASN A 125 2.94 -11.37 -13.77
N LYS A 126 3.79 -10.33 -13.67
CA LYS A 126 4.72 -9.98 -14.74
C LYS A 126 5.81 -11.05 -14.91
N ALA A 127 6.35 -11.56 -13.81
CA ALA A 127 7.37 -12.61 -13.82
C ALA A 127 6.83 -13.95 -14.34
N TYR A 128 5.64 -14.37 -13.90
CA TYR A 128 5.17 -15.75 -14.09
C TYR A 128 3.93 -15.92 -14.98
N CYS A 129 3.13 -14.87 -15.18
CA CYS A 129 1.78 -15.00 -15.75
C CYS A 129 1.55 -14.18 -17.03
N SER A 130 2.57 -13.46 -17.53
CA SER A 130 2.44 -12.51 -18.65
C SER A 130 1.93 -13.12 -19.97
N LYS A 131 2.08 -14.44 -20.14
CA LYS A 131 1.64 -15.18 -21.34
C LYS A 131 0.27 -15.86 -21.20
N LYS A 132 -0.40 -15.76 -20.05
CA LYS A 132 -1.69 -16.45 -19.82
C LYS A 132 -2.83 -15.88 -20.66
N CYS A 133 -2.86 -14.56 -20.82
CA CYS A 133 -3.88 -13.89 -21.63
C CYS A 133 -3.32 -13.45 -22.97
N LYS A 134 -4.18 -13.42 -23.98
CA LYS A 134 -3.83 -13.02 -25.36
C LYS A 134 -3.84 -11.49 -25.54
N GLY A 135 -4.17 -10.72 -24.50
CA GLY A 135 -4.43 -9.28 -24.62
C GLY A 135 -5.85 -8.97 -25.07
N GLY A 136 -6.09 -7.67 -25.34
CA GLY A 136 -7.34 -7.16 -25.92
C GLY A 136 -8.10 -6.20 -25.01
N VAL A 137 -7.90 -6.25 -23.70
CA VAL A 137 -8.42 -5.24 -22.77
C VAL A 137 -7.39 -4.16 -22.51
N LYS A 138 -7.79 -2.89 -22.65
CA LYS A 138 -6.94 -1.74 -22.28
C LYS A 138 -7.24 -1.32 -20.85
N CYS A 139 -6.28 -1.53 -19.96
CA CYS A 139 -6.41 -1.17 -18.55
C CYS A 139 -5.97 0.28 -18.30
N SER A 140 -6.74 1.00 -17.49
CA SER A 140 -6.43 2.36 -17.05
C SER A 140 -5.80 2.36 -15.65
N ASN A 141 -5.31 3.54 -15.22
CA ASN A 141 -4.75 3.77 -13.88
C ASN A 141 -3.62 2.81 -13.49
N GLY A 142 -2.89 2.28 -14.47
CA GLY A 142 -1.80 1.32 -14.25
C GLY A 142 -2.23 -0.11 -13.87
N GLY A 143 -3.53 -0.42 -14.03
CA GLY A 143 -4.06 -1.78 -14.05
C GLY A 143 -3.41 -2.64 -15.14
N TYR A 144 -3.60 -3.96 -15.05
CA TYR A 144 -3.13 -4.93 -16.05
C TYR A 144 -4.18 -6.03 -16.22
N GLU A 145 -4.16 -6.74 -17.35
CA GLU A 145 -5.10 -7.83 -17.59
C GLU A 145 -4.96 -8.92 -16.53
N ASP A 146 -6.07 -9.34 -15.92
CA ASP A 146 -6.05 -10.35 -14.86
C ASP A 146 -5.73 -11.72 -15.46
N PRO A 147 -4.59 -12.33 -15.12
CA PRO A 147 -4.19 -13.62 -15.69
C PRO A 147 -5.10 -14.79 -15.29
N ASN A 148 -5.98 -14.61 -14.30
CA ASN A 148 -7.00 -15.59 -13.92
C ASN A 148 -8.36 -15.30 -14.56
N LYS A 149 -8.55 -14.13 -15.20
CA LYS A 149 -9.80 -13.68 -15.83
C LYS A 149 -9.50 -12.78 -17.04
N CYS A 150 -9.00 -13.40 -18.11
CA CYS A 150 -8.67 -12.66 -19.34
C CYS A 150 -9.87 -11.85 -19.87
N GLY A 151 -9.58 -10.70 -20.48
CA GLY A 151 -10.57 -9.71 -20.91
C GLY A 151 -11.06 -8.76 -19.82
N VAL A 152 -10.59 -8.91 -18.58
CA VAL A 152 -10.88 -8.01 -17.43
C VAL A 152 -9.57 -7.56 -16.81
N CYS A 153 -9.51 -6.30 -16.38
CA CYS A 153 -8.33 -5.78 -15.69
C CYS A 153 -8.34 -6.09 -14.21
N LYS A 154 -7.17 -6.46 -13.68
CA LYS A 154 -6.86 -6.40 -12.26
C LYS A 154 -6.51 -4.96 -11.91
N CYS A 155 -7.33 -4.34 -11.06
CA CYS A 155 -7.24 -2.92 -10.78
C CYS A 155 -6.38 -2.59 -9.57
N PRO A 156 -5.71 -1.42 -9.60
CA PRO A 156 -5.13 -0.87 -8.38
C PRO A 156 -6.17 -0.74 -7.28
N TYR A 157 -5.69 -0.75 -6.05
CA TYR A 157 -6.56 -0.74 -4.89
C TYR A 157 -7.44 0.52 -4.88
N LEU A 158 -8.71 0.38 -4.47
CA LEU A 158 -9.77 1.41 -4.49
C LEU A 158 -10.39 1.73 -5.87
N LEU A 159 -9.92 1.09 -6.94
CA LEU A 159 -10.53 1.15 -8.27
C LEU A 159 -11.14 -0.21 -8.65
N THR A 160 -12.12 -0.18 -9.54
CA THR A 160 -12.84 -1.38 -9.99
C THR A 160 -13.26 -1.24 -11.46
N GLY A 161 -14.05 -2.20 -11.93
CA GLY A 161 -14.60 -2.23 -13.28
C GLY A 161 -13.72 -3.01 -14.26
N LYS A 162 -14.25 -3.20 -15.47
CA LYS A 162 -13.56 -3.99 -16.51
C LYS A 162 -12.20 -3.40 -16.91
N THR A 163 -12.08 -2.07 -16.84
CA THR A 163 -10.93 -1.29 -17.34
C THR A 163 -10.26 -0.46 -16.24
N CYS A 164 -10.62 -0.62 -14.97
CA CYS A 164 -10.09 0.15 -13.84
C CYS A 164 -10.37 1.66 -13.88
N THR A 165 -11.53 2.01 -14.44
CA THR A 165 -12.04 3.39 -14.51
C THR A 165 -13.22 3.63 -13.58
N GLU A 166 -13.72 2.59 -12.93
CA GLU A 166 -14.86 2.66 -12.03
C GLU A 166 -14.40 2.74 -10.57
N TYR A 167 -15.28 3.23 -9.71
CA TYR A 167 -15.01 3.45 -8.30
C TYR A 167 -15.84 2.52 -7.43
N ILE A 168 -15.25 2.08 -6.32
CA ILE A 168 -15.95 1.26 -5.32
C ILE A 168 -17.13 2.07 -4.75
N GLN A 169 -18.30 1.44 -4.71
CA GLN A 169 -19.51 2.04 -4.14
C GLN A 169 -19.70 1.62 -2.69
N ASN A 170 -19.87 2.59 -1.81
CA ASN A 170 -20.21 2.36 -0.41
C ASN A 170 -21.58 1.69 -0.31
N LYS A 171 -21.66 0.63 0.50
CA LYS A 171 -22.89 -0.14 0.71
C LYS A 171 -23.59 0.21 2.03
N SER A 172 -22.91 0.90 2.94
CA SER A 172 -23.40 1.18 4.29
C SER A 172 -23.77 2.66 4.45
N PRO A 173 -24.94 2.99 5.05
CA PRO A 173 -25.26 4.36 5.42
C PRO A 173 -24.30 4.92 6.49
N GLY A 174 -23.62 4.05 7.25
CA GLY A 174 -22.60 4.43 8.24
C GLY A 174 -21.38 5.15 7.65
N CYS A 175 -21.23 5.16 6.33
CA CYS A 175 -20.20 5.93 5.65
C CYS A 175 -20.46 7.45 5.65
N GLY A 176 -21.66 7.91 6.02
CA GLY A 176 -21.94 9.33 6.25
C GLY A 176 -21.68 10.23 5.04
N GLY A 177 -21.78 9.71 3.81
CA GLY A 177 -21.50 10.43 2.58
C GLY A 177 -21.58 9.56 1.33
N LYS A 178 -21.58 10.21 0.16
CA LYS A 178 -21.55 9.54 -1.15
C LYS A 178 -20.16 8.93 -1.41
N SER A 179 -20.11 7.82 -2.15
CA SER A 179 -18.85 7.20 -2.57
C SER A 179 -18.04 8.11 -3.50
N VAL A 180 -18.70 8.91 -4.33
CA VAL A 180 -18.06 9.87 -5.24
C VAL A 180 -18.47 11.29 -4.83
N ILE A 181 -17.47 12.12 -4.55
CA ILE A 181 -17.64 13.50 -4.09
C ILE A 181 -16.90 14.41 -5.08
N THR A 182 -17.63 15.27 -5.76
CA THR A 182 -17.06 16.33 -6.59
C THR A 182 -17.02 17.62 -5.78
N LEU A 183 -15.82 18.14 -5.54
CA LEU A 183 -15.64 19.37 -4.77
C LEU A 183 -16.05 20.59 -5.59
N SER A 184 -16.78 21.48 -4.93
CA SER A 184 -17.14 22.82 -5.40
C SER A 184 -16.38 23.86 -4.57
N SER A 185 -16.94 25.06 -4.39
CA SER A 185 -16.35 26.13 -3.59
C SER A 185 -16.29 25.82 -2.08
N SER A 186 -17.24 25.04 -1.56
CA SER A 186 -17.32 24.74 -0.13
C SER A 186 -16.64 23.41 0.22
N PRO A 187 -15.95 23.31 1.38
CA PRO A 187 -15.42 22.05 1.88
C PRO A 187 -16.52 21.01 2.13
N VAL A 188 -16.19 19.73 1.98
CA VAL A 188 -17.09 18.60 2.24
C VAL A 188 -16.51 17.75 3.35
N THR A 189 -17.30 17.45 4.39
CA THR A 189 -16.88 16.59 5.50
C THR A 189 -17.64 15.27 5.47
N VAL A 190 -16.93 14.15 5.64
CA VAL A 190 -17.52 12.82 5.87
C VAL A 190 -17.13 12.30 7.26
N LYS A 191 -18.04 11.54 7.87
CA LYS A 191 -17.88 11.03 9.25
C LYS A 191 -18.17 9.53 9.34
N PRO A 192 -17.38 8.64 8.71
CA PRO A 192 -17.56 7.20 8.84
C PRO A 192 -17.41 6.75 10.30
N LYS A 193 -18.26 5.81 10.73
CA LYS A 193 -18.25 5.26 12.08
C LYS A 193 -18.64 3.79 12.11
N GLY A 194 -17.97 3.04 12.97
CA GLY A 194 -18.27 1.66 13.33
C GLY A 194 -17.44 0.64 12.56
N LYS A 195 -17.78 -0.64 12.74
CA LYS A 195 -17.14 -1.76 12.04
C LYS A 195 -17.57 -1.83 10.57
N ILE A 196 -17.09 -0.89 9.77
CA ILE A 196 -17.45 -0.74 8.35
C ILE A 196 -16.23 -0.35 7.51
N GLU A 197 -16.28 -0.69 6.22
CA GLU A 197 -15.37 -0.18 5.21
C GLU A 197 -16.09 0.88 4.36
N CYS A 198 -15.43 2.01 4.16
CA CYS A 198 -15.94 3.10 3.31
C CYS A 198 -14.83 3.59 2.38
N VAL A 199 -15.17 3.81 1.11
CA VAL A 199 -14.31 4.36 0.08
C VAL A 199 -14.90 5.66 -0.43
N TYR A 200 -14.09 6.70 -0.47
CA TYR A 200 -14.44 8.02 -0.97
C TYR A 200 -13.52 8.38 -2.13
N THR A 201 -14.12 8.59 -3.28
CA THR A 201 -13.50 9.11 -4.49
C THR A 201 -13.75 10.60 -4.54
N ILE A 202 -12.69 11.38 -4.31
CA ILE A 202 -12.77 12.83 -4.30
C ILE A 202 -12.25 13.37 -5.62
N LYS A 203 -13.05 14.19 -6.29
CA LYS A 203 -12.74 14.80 -7.58
C LYS A 203 -12.77 16.32 -7.47
N ALA A 204 -11.78 16.99 -8.05
CA ALA A 204 -11.76 18.44 -8.22
C ALA A 204 -11.85 18.83 -9.69
N SER A 205 -12.36 20.03 -9.97
CA SER A 205 -12.46 20.55 -11.34
C SER A 205 -11.08 20.95 -11.91
N GLY A 206 -10.85 20.65 -13.19
CA GLY A 206 -9.62 20.99 -13.88
C GLY A 206 -8.41 20.28 -13.30
N SER A 207 -7.32 21.02 -13.09
CA SER A 207 -6.05 20.55 -12.51
C SER A 207 -5.90 20.86 -11.01
N LYS A 208 -6.97 21.34 -10.35
CA LYS A 208 -6.93 21.70 -8.93
C LYS A 208 -6.57 20.50 -8.07
N LYS A 209 -5.76 20.73 -7.04
CA LYS A 209 -5.40 19.70 -6.07
C LYS A 209 -6.50 19.59 -5.01
N ILE A 210 -6.47 18.48 -4.27
CA ILE A 210 -7.42 18.18 -3.20
C ILE A 210 -6.64 18.13 -1.90
N LYS A 211 -7.10 18.85 -0.88
CA LYS A 211 -6.58 18.75 0.49
C LYS A 211 -7.57 17.96 1.34
N ILE A 212 -7.08 16.92 2.00
CA ILE A 212 -7.76 16.27 3.12
C ILE A 212 -7.20 16.83 4.43
N THR A 213 -8.08 17.24 5.34
CA THR A 213 -7.75 17.65 6.70
C THR A 213 -8.39 16.67 7.69
N PHE A 214 -7.62 16.22 8.67
CA PHE A 214 -8.06 15.25 9.67
C PHE A 214 -8.68 15.95 10.87
N GLY A 215 -9.95 15.69 11.14
CA GLY A 215 -10.64 16.02 12.38
C GLY A 215 -10.45 14.94 13.45
N LYS A 216 -11.44 14.74 14.32
CA LYS A 216 -11.40 13.66 15.32
C LYS A 216 -11.46 12.29 14.66
N ALA A 217 -10.63 11.35 15.10
CA ALA A 217 -10.59 9.99 14.58
C ALA A 217 -10.06 9.01 15.63
N ASN A 218 -10.53 7.78 15.54
CA ASN A 218 -10.14 6.68 16.41
C ASN A 218 -9.92 5.42 15.57
N GLN A 219 -8.76 5.32 14.92
CA GLN A 219 -8.33 4.12 14.20
C GLN A 219 -7.41 3.27 15.07
N ILE A 220 -7.27 1.97 14.76
CA ILE A 220 -6.41 1.08 15.56
C ILE A 220 -4.94 1.41 15.29
N ALA A 221 -4.19 1.66 16.36
CA ALA A 221 -2.73 1.83 16.32
C ALA A 221 -2.06 0.60 16.94
N ARG A 222 -1.29 -0.14 16.14
CA ARG A 222 -0.64 -1.41 16.54
C ARG A 222 0.85 -1.26 16.90
N GLY A 223 1.28 -0.05 17.27
CA GLY A 223 2.68 0.26 17.57
C GLY A 223 3.39 0.95 16.40
N GLU A 224 4.40 0.30 15.82
CA GLU A 224 5.38 0.94 14.93
C GLU A 224 4.88 1.22 13.50
N ALA A 225 3.75 0.66 13.10
CA ALA A 225 3.18 0.83 11.77
C ALA A 225 1.64 0.88 11.79
N CYS A 226 1.06 1.58 10.82
CA CYS A 226 -0.35 1.56 10.52
C CYS A 226 -0.63 0.52 9.42
N TYR A 227 -1.46 -0.48 9.71
CA TYR A 227 -1.74 -1.57 8.78
C TYR A 227 -2.93 -1.27 7.86
N ALA A 228 -2.91 -1.85 6.66
CA ALA A 228 -3.89 -1.57 5.60
C ALA A 228 -5.32 -2.03 5.93
N ASN A 229 -5.46 -2.95 6.90
CA ASN A 229 -6.75 -3.45 7.36
C ASN A 229 -7.39 -2.55 8.42
N ASP A 230 -6.66 -1.68 9.12
CA ASP A 230 -7.22 -0.97 10.28
C ASP A 230 -6.94 0.54 10.30
N ALA A 231 -6.30 1.04 9.24
CA ALA A 231 -5.94 2.45 9.09
C ALA A 231 -6.83 3.14 8.05
N LEU A 232 -6.82 4.48 8.08
CA LEU A 232 -7.19 5.28 6.92
C LEU A 232 -6.12 5.09 5.84
N GLU A 233 -6.52 4.81 4.61
CA GLU A 233 -5.62 4.78 3.45
C GLU A 233 -5.92 5.99 2.56
N ILE A 234 -4.90 6.81 2.27
CA ILE A 234 -5.04 8.01 1.45
C ILE A 234 -4.14 7.88 0.21
N GLN A 235 -4.74 7.62 -0.95
CA GLN A 235 -4.06 7.66 -2.23
C GLN A 235 -4.14 9.07 -2.82
N TYR A 236 -3.07 9.82 -2.61
CA TYR A 236 -2.95 11.23 -3.00
C TYR A 236 -2.05 11.45 -4.22
N LEU A 237 -1.23 10.46 -4.58
CA LEU A 237 -0.33 10.49 -5.74
C LEU A 237 -1.13 10.35 -7.04
N ASN A 238 -0.59 10.87 -8.15
CA ASN A 238 -1.20 10.69 -9.46
C ASN A 238 -1.17 9.24 -9.92
N ASP A 239 -0.05 8.54 -9.68
CA ASP A 239 0.07 7.10 -9.90
C ASP A 239 -0.80 6.33 -8.90
N LYS A 240 -1.84 5.67 -9.40
CA LYS A 240 -2.79 4.89 -8.60
C LYS A 240 -2.31 3.47 -8.32
N THR A 241 -1.18 3.05 -8.90
CA THR A 241 -0.62 1.73 -8.63
C THR A 241 0.06 1.64 -7.27
N LEU A 242 0.58 2.77 -6.77
CA LEU A 242 1.18 2.88 -5.44
C LEU A 242 0.09 2.88 -4.37
N GLY A 243 0.30 2.11 -3.31
CA GLY A 243 -0.59 2.09 -2.14
C GLY A 243 -0.67 3.47 -1.50
N GLY A 244 -1.79 3.76 -0.83
CA GLY A 244 -1.94 5.03 -0.13
C GLY A 244 -1.06 5.12 1.12
N VAL A 245 -0.98 6.32 1.70
CA VAL A 245 -0.41 6.47 3.04
C VAL A 245 -1.40 6.00 4.09
N PHE A 246 -0.92 5.26 5.08
CA PHE A 246 -1.73 4.74 6.18
C PHE A 246 -1.66 5.67 7.38
N LYS A 247 -2.83 6.01 7.94
CA LYS A 247 -2.98 6.83 9.15
C LYS A 247 -3.84 6.10 10.19
N CYS A 248 -3.25 5.88 11.36
CA CYS A 248 -3.86 5.19 12.49
C CYS A 248 -4.01 6.11 13.72
N GLY A 249 -4.71 5.65 14.77
CA GLY A 249 -5.00 6.44 15.96
C GLY A 249 -5.82 7.70 15.64
N GLN A 250 -5.32 8.84 16.15
CA GLN A 250 -5.83 10.19 15.93
C GLN A 250 -4.86 10.94 15.00
N PRO A 251 -4.96 10.78 13.66
CA PRO A 251 -4.14 11.55 12.73
C PRO A 251 -4.30 13.05 12.91
N LYS A 252 -3.24 13.78 12.62
CA LYS A 252 -3.16 15.24 12.68
C LYS A 252 -2.73 15.81 11.33
N GLY A 253 -3.06 17.08 11.11
CA GLY A 253 -2.63 17.83 9.93
C GLY A 253 -3.47 17.54 8.68
N SER A 254 -2.81 17.59 7.53
CA SER A 254 -3.47 17.47 6.22
C SER A 254 -2.56 16.84 5.19
N ILE A 255 -3.15 16.33 4.11
CA ILE A 255 -2.44 15.83 2.93
C ILE A 255 -3.05 16.48 1.70
N THR A 256 -2.20 16.93 0.78
CA THR A 256 -2.63 17.50 -0.50
C THR A 256 -2.25 16.53 -1.63
N SER A 257 -3.20 16.24 -2.52
CA SER A 257 -2.96 15.40 -3.69
C SER A 257 -2.06 16.07 -4.73
N GLU A 258 -1.48 15.26 -5.60
CA GLU A 258 -0.69 15.75 -6.74
C GLU A 258 -1.56 16.27 -7.88
N GLY A 259 -2.82 15.85 -7.93
CA GLY A 259 -3.76 16.20 -8.99
C GLY A 259 -5.22 16.18 -8.54
N PRO A 260 -6.17 16.14 -9.49
CA PRO A 260 -7.60 16.37 -9.23
C PRO A 260 -8.36 15.13 -8.74
N LEU A 261 -7.67 14.03 -8.42
CA LEU A 261 -8.27 12.80 -7.94
C LEU A 261 -7.53 12.30 -6.70
N MET A 262 -8.27 12.14 -5.60
CA MET A 262 -7.81 11.52 -4.36
C MET A 262 -8.77 10.38 -4.00
N LEU A 263 -8.23 9.21 -3.66
CA LEU A 263 -9.01 8.09 -3.16
C LEU A 263 -8.70 7.90 -1.67
N VAL A 264 -9.75 7.78 -0.86
CA VAL A 264 -9.61 7.61 0.59
C VAL A 264 -10.43 6.43 1.06
N LYS A 265 -9.81 5.54 1.82
CA LYS A 265 -10.49 4.43 2.49
C LYS A 265 -10.48 4.64 4.00
N TYR A 266 -11.64 4.42 4.61
CA TYR A 266 -11.80 4.18 6.03
C TYR A 266 -12.04 2.68 6.25
N ASN A 267 -11.40 2.10 7.27
CA ASN A 267 -11.65 0.70 7.65
C ASN A 267 -11.75 0.55 9.17
N GLY A 268 -12.96 0.53 9.70
CA GLY A 268 -13.22 0.28 11.11
C GLY A 268 -13.32 -1.21 11.40
N GLN A 269 -12.57 -1.69 12.39
CA GLN A 269 -12.62 -3.08 12.87
C GLN A 269 -13.59 -3.27 14.05
N TYR A 270 -13.96 -2.17 14.72
CA TYR A 270 -14.79 -2.16 15.91
C TYR A 270 -15.80 -1.00 15.88
N ASP A 271 -16.86 -1.12 16.66
CA ASP A 271 -17.95 -0.14 16.70
C ASP A 271 -17.52 1.25 17.22
N PHE A 272 -16.45 1.30 18.00
CA PHE A 272 -15.87 2.55 18.49
C PHE A 272 -14.95 3.25 17.48
N ASN A 273 -14.65 2.63 16.34
CA ASN A 273 -13.83 3.29 15.33
C ASN A 273 -14.63 4.39 14.65
N PHE A 274 -13.99 5.52 14.35
CA PHE A 274 -14.58 6.61 13.57
C PHE A 274 -13.49 7.48 12.97
N ALA A 275 -13.86 8.34 12.02
CA ALA A 275 -13.01 9.42 11.53
C ALA A 275 -13.85 10.60 11.05
N GLU A 276 -13.32 11.80 11.17
CA GLU A 276 -13.85 13.02 10.57
C GLU A 276 -12.86 13.53 9.54
N LEU A 277 -13.27 13.53 8.27
CA LEU A 277 -12.40 13.81 7.13
C LEU A 277 -13.00 14.97 6.33
N THR A 278 -12.28 16.08 6.23
CA THR A 278 -12.73 17.27 5.51
C THR A 278 -11.91 17.47 4.24
N PHE A 279 -12.59 17.58 3.11
CA PHE A 279 -12.01 17.74 1.79
C PHE A 279 -12.25 19.15 1.26
N SER A 280 -11.22 19.77 0.69
CA SER A 280 -11.32 21.06 0.00
C SER A 280 -10.43 21.08 -1.23
N THR A 281 -10.70 21.99 -2.16
CA THR A 281 -9.72 22.32 -3.21
C THR A 281 -8.52 23.02 -2.58
N ALA A 282 -7.32 22.74 -3.08
CA ALA A 282 -6.05 23.31 -2.65
C ALA A 282 -5.41 24.15 -3.76
#